data_AF-X1KCH0-F1
#
_entry.id   AF-X1KCH0-F1
#
_cell.length_a   1.000
_cell.length_b   1.000
_cell.length_c   1.000
_cell.angle_alpha   90.00
_cell.angle_beta   90.00
_cell.angle_gamma   90.00
#
_symmetry.space_group_name_H-M   'P 1'
#
loop_
_entity.id
_entity.type
_entity.pdbx_description
1 polymer ?
#
loop_
_entity_poly.entity_id
_entity_poly.type
_entity_poly.pdbx_seq_one_letter_code
_entity_poly.pdbx_strand_id
1 'polypeptide(L)'
;MVSRISKLALLFILVSAFILPNFKSFAQVNLEEVCQSEEICQTLSDVECRQLLEECAKYYEEKSALIEKDITKTEQEKKTLQNQVYILRNKIKNLDYQIYKSNLAIKDLGFQIGDTESSIEKTSLKIKDSRYQLANILQRIYEEDQKSLIEILLSEKELSDFFDDLMALEILNSKNQELLETIKSLKSSLESEKELLSEEKEDTERMVKIQTLQKQESAKTKKIKNIS
;
A
#
# COMPACT_ATOMS: atom_id res chain seq x y z
N MET A 1 -55.91 -2.12 -53.96
CA MET A 1 -55.76 -2.61 -52.57
C MET A 1 -54.42 -3.35 -52.38
N VAL A 2 -53.29 -2.75 -52.81
CA VAL A 2 -51.94 -3.38 -52.78
C VAL A 2 -50.84 -2.43 -52.25
N SER A 3 -51.17 -1.18 -51.91
CA SER A 3 -50.17 -0.14 -51.58
C SER A 3 -49.88 0.04 -50.06
N ARG A 4 -50.59 -0.65 -49.15
CA ARG A 4 -50.39 -0.50 -47.69
C ARG A 4 -49.60 -1.64 -47.01
N ILE A 5 -49.36 -2.76 -47.69
CA ILE A 5 -48.68 -3.94 -47.11
C ILE A 5 -47.14 -3.82 -47.22
N SER A 6 -46.62 -3.06 -48.19
CA SER A 6 -45.18 -2.92 -48.41
C SER A 6 -44.46 -1.99 -47.41
N LYS A 7 -45.17 -1.13 -46.67
CA LYS A 7 -44.57 -0.23 -45.66
C LYS A 7 -44.57 -0.81 -44.24
N LEU A 8 -45.42 -1.81 -43.96
CA LEU A 8 -45.45 -2.48 -42.65
C LEU A 8 -44.38 -3.58 -42.51
N ALA A 9 -44.01 -4.24 -43.60
CA ALA A 9 -42.96 -5.27 -43.57
C ALA A 9 -41.55 -4.69 -43.35
N LEU A 10 -41.30 -3.44 -43.79
CA LEU A 10 -40.01 -2.75 -43.64
C LEU A 10 -39.82 -2.14 -42.24
N LEU A 11 -40.91 -1.87 -41.51
CA LEU A 11 -40.87 -1.38 -40.12
C LEU A 11 -40.72 -2.53 -39.11
N PHE A 12 -41.11 -3.75 -39.46
CA PHE A 12 -40.97 -4.91 -38.56
C PHE A 12 -39.53 -5.46 -38.52
N ILE A 13 -38.76 -5.31 -39.60
CA ILE A 13 -37.34 -5.71 -39.67
C ILE A 13 -36.43 -4.75 -38.90
N LEU A 14 -36.86 -3.49 -38.69
CA LEU A 14 -36.12 -2.51 -37.89
C LEU A 14 -36.40 -2.57 -36.38
N VAL A 15 -37.47 -3.26 -35.95
CA VAL A 15 -37.81 -3.40 -34.52
C VAL A 15 -37.37 -4.76 -33.95
N SER A 16 -37.13 -5.79 -34.78
CA SER A 16 -36.56 -7.06 -34.33
C SER A 16 -35.04 -7.05 -34.13
N ALA A 17 -34.34 -5.99 -34.55
CA ALA A 17 -32.91 -5.80 -34.28
C ALA A 17 -32.62 -5.13 -32.92
N PHE A 18 -33.64 -4.76 -32.16
CA PHE A 18 -33.49 -4.01 -30.89
C PHE A 18 -33.90 -4.79 -29.63
N ILE A 19 -34.14 -6.11 -29.74
CA ILE A 19 -34.33 -6.98 -28.57
C ILE A 19 -33.46 -8.22 -28.70
N LEU A 20 -32.16 -8.01 -28.88
CA LEU A 20 -31.19 -8.96 -28.36
C LEU A 20 -30.88 -8.51 -26.93
N PRO A 21 -31.22 -9.30 -25.90
CA PRO A 21 -30.68 -9.02 -24.58
C PRO A 21 -29.17 -9.16 -24.72
N ASN A 22 -28.46 -8.03 -24.63
CA ASN A 22 -27.04 -8.04 -24.34
C ASN A 22 -26.89 -8.65 -22.95
N PHE A 23 -26.91 -9.98 -22.90
CA PHE A 23 -26.41 -10.81 -21.82
C PHE A 23 -24.89 -10.61 -21.80
N LYS A 24 -24.45 -9.42 -21.41
CA LYS A 24 -23.16 -9.30 -20.75
C LYS A 24 -23.40 -9.80 -19.33
N SER A 25 -23.30 -11.12 -19.17
CA SER A 25 -22.97 -11.72 -17.89
C SER A 25 -21.58 -11.20 -17.54
N PHE A 26 -21.53 -9.99 -16.99
CA PHE A 26 -20.48 -9.67 -16.06
C PHE A 26 -20.77 -10.58 -14.86
N ALA A 27 -19.90 -11.55 -14.63
CA ALA A 27 -19.77 -12.12 -13.31
C ALA A 27 -19.56 -10.94 -12.38
N GLN A 28 -20.63 -10.51 -11.73
CA GLN A 28 -20.59 -9.46 -10.73
C GLN A 28 -19.87 -10.10 -9.56
N VAL A 29 -18.54 -9.96 -9.55
CA VAL A 29 -17.73 -10.30 -8.38
C VAL A 29 -18.41 -9.60 -7.23
N ASN A 30 -18.96 -10.40 -6.31
CA ASN A 30 -19.66 -9.86 -5.16
C ASN A 30 -18.58 -9.27 -4.26
N LEU A 31 -18.30 -7.98 -4.47
CA LEU A 31 -17.20 -7.28 -3.81
C LEU A 31 -17.34 -7.36 -2.28
N GLU A 32 -18.57 -7.47 -1.76
CA GLU A 32 -18.84 -7.71 -0.35
C GLU A 32 -18.30 -9.05 0.16
N GLU A 33 -18.41 -10.12 -0.64
CA GLU A 33 -17.93 -11.47 -0.30
C GLU A 33 -16.40 -11.56 -0.39
N VAL A 34 -15.81 -10.93 -1.41
CA VAL A 34 -14.36 -10.86 -1.56
C VAL A 34 -13.74 -10.08 -0.40
N CYS A 35 -14.28 -8.91 -0.07
CA CYS A 35 -13.76 -8.02 0.97
C CYS A 35 -14.02 -8.46 2.41
N GLN A 36 -14.79 -9.54 2.62
CA GLN A 36 -15.01 -10.15 3.94
C GLN A 36 -14.23 -11.45 4.14
N SER A 37 -13.57 -11.99 3.11
CA SER A 37 -12.87 -13.26 3.25
C SER A 37 -11.59 -13.12 4.09
N GLU A 38 -11.35 -14.07 5.01
CA GLU A 38 -10.13 -14.13 5.81
C GLU A 38 -8.87 -14.40 4.95
N GLU A 39 -9.07 -14.91 3.73
CA GLU A 39 -8.01 -15.32 2.80
C GLU A 39 -7.75 -14.31 1.67
N ILE A 40 -8.22 -13.05 1.79
CA ILE A 40 -8.15 -11.97 0.79
C ILE A 40 -6.81 -11.84 0.02
N CYS A 41 -5.69 -12.32 0.58
CA CYS A 41 -4.39 -12.29 -0.09
C CYS A 41 -3.60 -13.60 -0.12
N GLN A 42 -4.18 -14.75 0.24
CA GLN A 42 -3.41 -15.99 0.32
C GLN A 42 -2.94 -16.52 -1.05
N THR A 43 -3.65 -16.19 -2.12
CA THR A 43 -3.38 -16.70 -3.48
C THR A 43 -2.91 -15.62 -4.44
N LEU A 44 -2.75 -14.37 -3.98
CA LEU A 44 -2.43 -13.21 -4.81
C LEU A 44 -0.99 -12.77 -4.59
N SER A 45 -0.37 -12.15 -5.59
CA SER A 45 0.89 -11.44 -5.39
C SER A 45 0.70 -10.22 -4.48
N ASP A 46 1.78 -9.74 -3.85
CA ASP A 46 1.72 -8.58 -2.95
C ASP A 46 1.17 -7.32 -3.64
N VAL A 47 1.37 -7.18 -4.95
CA VAL A 47 0.86 -6.05 -5.74
C VAL A 47 -0.65 -6.18 -5.97
N GLU A 48 -1.11 -7.36 -6.39
CA GLU A 48 -2.53 -7.63 -6.63
C GLU A 48 -3.33 -7.59 -5.31
N CYS A 49 -2.75 -8.10 -4.23
CA CYS A 49 -3.30 -8.00 -2.89
C CYS A 49 -3.51 -6.54 -2.49
N ARG A 50 -2.51 -5.67 -2.63
CA ARG A 50 -2.63 -4.24 -2.28
C ARG A 50 -3.69 -3.51 -3.09
N GLN A 51 -3.79 -3.79 -4.39
CA GLN A 51 -4.85 -3.25 -5.23
C GLN A 51 -6.24 -3.68 -4.72
N LEU A 52 -6.40 -4.96 -4.38
CA LEU A 52 -7.64 -5.46 -3.83
C LEU A 52 -7.97 -4.83 -2.46
N LEU A 53 -6.98 -4.61 -1.60
CA LEU A 53 -7.17 -3.91 -0.32
C LEU A 53 -7.69 -2.49 -0.54
N GLU A 54 -7.14 -1.75 -1.51
CA GLU A 54 -7.58 -0.40 -1.86
C GLU A 54 -9.03 -0.39 -2.37
N GLU A 55 -9.38 -1.31 -3.26
CA GLU A 55 -10.74 -1.46 -3.77
C GLU A 55 -11.74 -1.77 -2.63
N CYS A 56 -11.37 -2.68 -1.74
CA CYS A 56 -12.16 -3.02 -0.57
C CYS A 56 -12.30 -1.84 0.42
N ALA A 57 -11.23 -1.05 0.61
CA ALA A 57 -11.27 0.14 1.46
C ALA A 57 -12.25 1.18 0.92
N LYS A 58 -12.22 1.45 -0.40
CA LYS A 58 -13.17 2.35 -1.07
C LYS A 58 -14.61 1.85 -0.94
N TYR A 59 -14.83 0.55 -1.13
CA TYR A 59 -16.14 -0.07 -0.95
C TYR A 59 -16.71 0.18 0.46
N TYR A 60 -15.93 -0.08 1.52
CA TYR A 60 -16.42 0.12 2.89
C TYR A 60 -16.61 1.59 3.25
N GLU A 61 -15.81 2.49 2.68
CA GLU A 61 -15.99 3.93 2.83
C GLU A 61 -17.29 4.43 2.22
N GLU A 62 -17.60 4.03 0.98
CA GLU A 62 -18.87 4.35 0.33
C GLU A 62 -20.07 3.81 1.13
N LYS A 63 -19.99 2.57 1.62
CA LYS A 63 -21.05 1.96 2.43
C LYS A 63 -21.25 2.68 3.76
N SER A 64 -20.17 3.11 4.41
CA SER A 64 -20.20 3.89 5.65
C SER A 64 -20.88 5.25 5.42
N ALA A 65 -20.51 5.97 4.36
CA ALA A 65 -21.10 7.27 4.01
C ALA A 65 -22.61 7.20 3.74
N LEU A 66 -23.07 6.16 3.04
CA LEU A 66 -24.50 5.93 2.79
C LEU A 66 -25.28 5.71 4.10
N ILE A 67 -24.73 4.90 5.01
CA ILE A 67 -25.36 4.63 6.30
C ILE A 67 -25.42 5.88 7.18
N GLU A 68 -24.37 6.69 7.18
CA GLU A 68 -24.33 7.91 7.98
C GLU A 68 -25.40 8.93 7.54
N LYS A 69 -25.63 9.02 6.23
CA LYS A 69 -26.73 9.81 5.67
C LYS A 69 -28.09 9.29 6.13
N ASP A 70 -28.30 7.97 6.14
CA ASP A 70 -29.55 7.36 6.59
C ASP A 70 -29.79 7.57 8.10
N ILE A 71 -28.73 7.47 8.92
CA ILE A 71 -28.79 7.78 10.35
C ILE A 71 -29.22 9.23 10.55
N THR A 72 -28.56 10.17 9.88
CA THR A 72 -28.84 11.61 10.01
C THR A 72 -30.28 11.94 9.65
N LYS A 73 -30.79 11.40 8.53
CA LYS A 73 -32.18 11.57 8.11
C LYS A 73 -33.15 11.02 9.17
N THR A 74 -32.89 9.81 9.67
CA THR A 74 -33.76 9.18 10.67
C THR A 74 -33.72 9.90 12.02
N GLU A 75 -32.60 10.53 12.38
CA GLU A 75 -32.48 11.32 13.60
C GLU A 75 -33.26 12.65 13.54
N GLN A 76 -33.43 13.23 12.35
CA GLN A 76 -34.24 14.44 12.12
C GLN A 76 -35.75 14.16 12.20
N GLU A 77 -36.18 12.95 11.82
CA GLU A 77 -37.56 12.48 11.97
C GLU A 77 -37.82 12.05 13.44
N LYS A 78 -38.82 12.62 14.13
CA LYS A 78 -39.08 12.41 15.58
C LYS A 78 -38.97 10.93 16.03
N LYS A 79 -38.24 10.65 17.12
CA LYS A 79 -37.82 9.31 17.57
C LYS A 79 -38.97 8.46 18.16
N THR A 80 -39.46 7.46 17.43
CA THR A 80 -40.19 6.29 17.97
C THR A 80 -39.21 5.21 18.46
N LEU A 81 -39.65 4.24 19.26
CA LEU A 81 -38.80 3.12 19.72
C LEU A 81 -38.24 2.31 18.53
N GLN A 82 -39.07 2.06 17.52
CA GLN A 82 -38.67 1.38 16.27
C GLN A 82 -37.57 2.14 15.53
N ASN A 83 -37.69 3.48 15.42
CA ASN A 83 -36.66 4.33 14.82
C ASN A 83 -35.35 4.29 15.61
N GLN A 84 -35.41 4.24 16.94
CA GLN A 84 -34.20 4.12 17.77
C GLN A 84 -33.49 2.78 17.58
N VAL A 85 -34.23 1.67 17.46
CA VAL A 85 -33.66 0.35 17.16
C VAL A 85 -33.05 0.32 15.75
N TYR A 86 -33.70 0.97 14.78
CA TYR A 86 -33.19 1.13 13.42
C TYR A 86 -31.88 1.92 13.39
N ILE A 87 -31.83 3.09 14.05
CA ILE A 87 -30.61 3.90 14.18
C ILE A 87 -29.47 3.08 14.81
N LEU A 88 -29.75 2.34 15.89
CA LEU A 88 -28.72 1.49 16.54
C LEU A 88 -28.24 0.36 15.62
N ARG A 89 -29.12 -0.25 14.82
CA ARG A 89 -28.72 -1.25 13.83
C ARG A 89 -27.78 -0.63 12.78
N ASN A 90 -28.11 0.55 12.30
CA ASN A 90 -27.30 1.26 11.31
C ASN A 90 -25.95 1.70 11.89
N LYS A 91 -25.91 2.20 13.13
CA LYS A 91 -24.66 2.54 13.84
C LYS A 91 -23.73 1.32 13.99
N ILE A 92 -24.28 0.17 14.37
CA ILE A 92 -23.51 -1.09 14.45
C ILE A 92 -22.94 -1.46 13.08
N LYS A 93 -23.76 -1.39 12.02
CA LYS A 93 -23.32 -1.70 10.66
C LYS A 93 -22.26 -0.71 10.15
N ASN A 94 -22.38 0.56 10.53
CA ASN A 94 -21.37 1.58 10.21
C ASN A 94 -20.03 1.26 10.88
N LEU A 95 -20.06 0.93 12.17
CA LEU A 95 -18.88 0.52 12.93
C LEU A 95 -18.23 -0.74 12.34
N ASP A 96 -19.03 -1.70 11.87
CA ASP A 96 -18.50 -2.86 11.14
C ASP A 96 -17.69 -2.45 9.92
N TYR A 97 -18.24 -1.59 9.06
CA TYR A 97 -17.53 -1.11 7.88
C TYR A 97 -16.27 -0.31 8.19
N GLN A 98 -16.31 0.53 9.23
CA GLN A 98 -15.12 1.24 9.67
C GLN A 98 -14.03 0.29 10.19
N ILE A 99 -14.41 -0.73 10.98
CA ILE A 99 -13.47 -1.75 11.47
C ILE A 99 -12.87 -2.53 10.30
N TYR A 100 -13.68 -2.93 9.31
CA TYR A 100 -13.16 -3.61 8.13
C TYR A 100 -12.16 -2.73 7.36
N LYS A 101 -12.50 -1.46 7.10
CA LYS A 101 -11.58 -0.51 6.46
C LYS A 101 -10.27 -0.37 7.23
N SER A 102 -10.32 -0.20 8.54
CA SER A 102 -9.13 -0.07 9.38
C SER A 102 -8.28 -1.35 9.39
N ASN A 103 -8.89 -2.53 9.40
CA ASN A 103 -8.17 -3.80 9.31
C ASN A 103 -7.45 -3.97 7.96
N LEU A 104 -8.06 -3.49 6.86
CA LEU A 104 -7.39 -3.47 5.55
C LEU A 104 -6.19 -2.52 5.57
N ALA A 105 -6.32 -1.34 6.18
CA ALA A 105 -5.22 -0.40 6.34
C ALA A 105 -4.07 -0.98 7.18
N ILE A 106 -4.37 -1.67 8.30
CA ILE A 106 -3.36 -2.37 9.12
C ILE A 106 -2.58 -3.40 8.29
N LYS A 107 -3.27 -4.13 7.41
CA LYS A 107 -2.65 -5.11 6.53
C LYS A 107 -1.74 -4.45 5.49
N ASP A 108 -2.19 -3.37 4.86
CA ASP A 108 -1.40 -2.60 3.91
C ASP A 108 -0.14 -1.99 4.56
N LEU A 109 -0.29 -1.36 5.73
CA LEU A 109 0.83 -0.87 6.53
C LEU A 109 1.82 -1.99 6.86
N GLY A 110 1.33 -3.20 7.13
CA GLY A 110 2.17 -4.39 7.30
C GLY A 110 3.04 -4.72 6.08
N PHE A 111 2.49 -4.60 4.86
CA PHE A 111 3.28 -4.78 3.64
C PHE A 111 4.31 -3.67 3.44
N GLN A 112 3.92 -2.42 3.68
CA GLN A 112 4.84 -1.29 3.57
C GLN A 112 6.03 -1.43 4.53
N ILE A 113 5.78 -1.84 5.79
CA ILE A 113 6.83 -2.14 6.76
C ILE A 113 7.77 -3.24 6.23
N GLY A 114 7.22 -4.34 5.68
CA GLY A 114 8.02 -5.43 5.12
C GLY A 114 8.88 -5.00 3.92
N ASP A 115 8.34 -4.18 3.01
CA ASP A 115 9.09 -3.61 1.88
C ASP A 115 10.23 -2.71 2.35
N THR A 116 9.98 -1.88 3.37
CA THR A 116 10.99 -1.01 3.98
C THR A 116 12.06 -1.83 4.70
N GLU A 117 11.71 -2.89 5.44
CA GLU A 117 12.67 -3.81 6.07
C GLU A 117 13.62 -4.47 5.04
N SER A 118 13.07 -4.98 3.94
CA SER A 118 13.84 -5.54 2.83
C SER A 118 14.78 -4.49 2.20
N SER A 119 14.33 -3.24 2.11
CA SER A 119 15.15 -2.12 1.62
C SER A 119 16.29 -1.76 2.59
N ILE A 120 16.05 -1.80 3.91
CA ILE A 120 17.06 -1.62 4.96
C ILE A 120 18.12 -2.74 4.89
N GLU A 121 17.70 -3.99 4.69
CA GLU A 121 18.61 -5.14 4.56
C GLU A 121 19.52 -4.98 3.34
N LYS A 122 18.95 -4.71 2.17
CA LYS A 122 19.71 -4.46 0.93
C LYS A 122 20.68 -3.30 1.09
N THR A 123 20.26 -2.22 1.73
CA THR A 123 21.10 -1.05 1.98
C THR A 123 22.23 -1.38 2.97
N SER A 124 21.96 -2.20 3.99
CA SER A 124 22.97 -2.67 4.93
C SER A 124 24.04 -3.55 4.27
N LEU A 125 23.65 -4.37 3.29
CA LEU A 125 24.61 -5.13 2.46
C LEU A 125 25.49 -4.20 1.62
N LYS A 126 24.90 -3.20 0.96
CA LYS A 126 25.66 -2.18 0.22
C LYS A 126 26.68 -1.45 1.10
N ILE A 127 26.32 -1.11 2.34
CA ILE A 127 27.27 -0.49 3.30
C ILE A 127 28.46 -1.41 3.56
N LYS A 128 28.24 -2.73 3.74
CA LYS A 128 29.33 -3.69 3.96
C LYS A 128 30.24 -3.76 2.73
N ASP A 129 29.66 -3.85 1.54
CA ASP A 129 30.40 -3.91 0.28
C ASP A 129 31.21 -2.63 0.04
N SER A 130 30.62 -1.46 0.25
CA SER A 130 31.33 -0.17 0.13
C SER A 130 32.48 -0.04 1.12
N ARG A 131 32.32 -0.51 2.36
CA ARG A 131 33.43 -0.53 3.35
C ARG A 131 34.58 -1.45 2.91
N TYR A 132 34.25 -2.61 2.35
CA TYR A 132 35.26 -3.52 1.82
C TYR A 132 36.03 -2.91 0.64
N GLN A 133 35.32 -2.27 -0.30
CA GLN A 133 35.95 -1.57 -1.41
C GLN A 133 36.86 -0.43 -0.94
N LEU A 134 36.40 0.35 0.05
CA LEU A 134 37.19 1.44 0.63
C LEU A 134 38.48 0.92 1.27
N ALA A 135 38.42 -0.18 2.03
CA ALA A 135 39.59 -0.80 2.62
C ALA A 135 40.62 -1.23 1.56
N ASN A 136 40.16 -1.82 0.45
CA ASN A 136 41.04 -2.21 -0.64
C ASN A 136 41.69 -1.01 -1.35
N ILE A 137 40.97 0.10 -1.50
CA ILE A 137 41.53 1.33 -2.08
C ILE A 137 42.59 1.91 -1.14
N LEU A 138 42.30 2.00 0.16
CA LEU A 138 43.27 2.48 1.16
C LEU A 138 44.52 1.61 1.21
N GLN A 139 44.37 0.29 1.10
CA GLN A 139 45.50 -0.64 1.01
C GLN A 139 46.34 -0.38 -0.24
N ARG A 140 45.72 -0.19 -1.41
CA ARG A 140 46.43 0.14 -2.65
C ARG A 140 47.17 1.46 -2.55
N ILE A 141 46.56 2.50 -1.98
CA ILE A 141 47.22 3.78 -1.73
C ILE A 141 48.48 3.56 -0.87
N TYR A 142 48.37 2.80 0.21
CA TYR A 142 49.50 2.50 1.10
C TYR A 142 50.62 1.66 0.43
N GLU A 143 50.25 0.77 -0.48
CA GLU A 143 51.20 -0.02 -1.28
C GLU A 143 51.94 0.86 -2.30
N GLU A 144 51.22 1.75 -2.99
CA GLU A 144 51.79 2.71 -3.95
C GLU A 144 52.72 3.72 -3.26
N ASP A 145 52.33 4.26 -2.09
CA ASP A 145 53.13 5.22 -1.30
C ASP A 145 54.46 4.64 -0.78
N GLN A 146 54.58 3.32 -0.69
CA GLN A 146 55.78 2.64 -0.20
C GLN A 146 56.78 2.27 -1.31
N LYS A 147 56.44 2.45 -2.58
CA LYS A 147 57.34 2.14 -3.69
C LYS A 147 58.59 3.02 -3.65
N SER A 148 59.75 2.40 -3.87
CA SER A 148 61.00 3.15 -3.95
C SER A 148 61.13 3.91 -5.28
N LEU A 149 61.91 5.00 -5.31
CA LEU A 149 62.14 5.74 -6.56
C LEU A 149 62.70 4.87 -7.70
N ILE A 150 63.56 3.89 -7.36
CA ILE A 150 64.13 2.94 -8.31
C ILE A 150 63.04 2.03 -8.88
N GLU A 151 62.15 1.56 -8.02
CA GLU A 151 61.01 0.73 -8.42
C GLU A 151 60.03 1.50 -9.32
N ILE A 152 59.71 2.74 -8.98
CA ILE A 152 58.86 3.62 -9.81
C ILE A 152 59.49 3.83 -11.18
N LEU A 153 60.80 4.16 -11.23
CA LEU A 153 61.51 4.41 -12.49
C LEU A 153 61.64 3.16 -13.38
N LEU A 154 61.59 1.95 -12.80
CA LEU A 154 61.63 0.68 -13.53
C LEU A 154 60.24 0.16 -13.92
N SER A 155 59.19 0.55 -13.19
CA SER A 155 57.82 0.05 -13.38
C SER A 155 57.00 0.93 -14.31
N GLU A 156 57.23 2.24 -14.29
CA GLU A 156 56.47 3.22 -15.06
C GLU A 156 57.20 3.69 -16.33
N LYS A 157 56.43 4.15 -17.33
CA LYS A 157 56.99 4.72 -18.56
C LYS A 157 57.49 6.15 -18.33
N GLU A 158 56.70 6.94 -17.62
CA GLU A 158 57.02 8.30 -17.20
C GLU A 158 56.76 8.47 -15.70
N LEU A 159 57.58 9.27 -15.01
CA LEU A 159 57.40 9.52 -13.57
C LEU A 159 56.03 10.17 -13.27
N SER A 160 55.44 10.88 -14.23
CA SER A 160 54.10 11.45 -14.14
C SER A 160 53.00 10.39 -14.05
N ASP A 161 53.16 9.23 -14.70
CA ASP A 161 52.15 8.16 -14.71
C ASP A 161 51.88 7.66 -13.27
N PHE A 162 52.94 7.52 -12.46
CA PHE A 162 52.83 7.17 -11.04
C PHE A 162 51.99 8.17 -10.25
N PHE A 163 52.24 9.47 -10.44
CA PHE A 163 51.50 10.52 -9.72
C PHE A 163 50.04 10.60 -10.19
N ASP A 164 49.77 10.36 -11.46
CA ASP A 164 48.42 10.31 -12.02
C ASP A 164 47.62 9.13 -11.43
N ASP A 165 48.23 7.95 -11.31
CA ASP A 165 47.61 6.76 -10.70
C ASP A 165 47.34 6.96 -9.20
N LEU A 166 48.30 7.52 -8.44
CA LEU A 166 48.12 7.85 -7.04
C LEU A 166 46.97 8.85 -6.84
N MET A 167 46.95 9.91 -7.64
CA MET A 167 45.88 10.91 -7.61
C MET A 167 44.51 10.30 -7.97
N ALA A 168 44.47 9.40 -8.95
CA ALA A 168 43.25 8.69 -9.31
C ALA A 168 42.73 7.83 -8.15
N LEU A 169 43.61 7.14 -7.42
CA LEU A 169 43.26 6.37 -6.21
C LEU A 169 42.73 7.26 -5.09
N GLU A 170 43.36 8.41 -4.83
CA GLU A 170 42.89 9.37 -3.82
C GLU A 170 41.50 9.94 -4.16
N ILE A 171 41.28 10.31 -5.42
CA ILE A 171 39.97 10.77 -5.90
C ILE A 171 38.93 9.66 -5.74
N LEU A 172 39.29 8.43 -6.09
CA LEU A 172 38.41 7.27 -5.96
C LEU A 172 38.07 6.98 -4.48
N ASN A 173 39.05 7.09 -3.58
CA ASN A 173 38.85 6.96 -2.13
C ASN A 173 37.85 8.01 -1.63
N SER A 174 38.07 9.28 -1.98
CA SER A 174 37.20 10.39 -1.59
C SER A 174 35.75 10.18 -2.05
N LYS A 175 35.54 9.84 -3.34
CA LYS A 175 34.20 9.57 -3.88
C LYS A 175 33.51 8.36 -3.23
N ASN A 176 34.26 7.32 -2.88
CA ASN A 176 33.69 6.16 -2.19
C ASN A 176 33.33 6.45 -0.75
N GLN A 177 34.05 7.35 -0.06
CA GLN A 177 33.65 7.84 1.26
C GLN A 177 32.34 8.62 1.18
N GLU A 178 32.20 9.53 0.22
CA GLU A 178 30.96 10.28 -0.01
C GLU A 178 29.78 9.35 -0.31
N LEU A 179 29.98 8.36 -1.18
CA LEU A 179 28.98 7.34 -1.49
C LEU A 179 28.59 6.56 -0.23
N LEU A 180 29.56 6.13 0.59
CA LEU A 180 29.30 5.40 1.82
C LEU A 180 28.46 6.24 2.80
N GLU A 181 28.75 7.53 2.96
CA GLU A 181 27.95 8.42 3.80
C GLU A 181 26.54 8.60 3.24
N THR A 182 26.38 8.68 1.92
CA THR A 182 25.07 8.74 1.26
C THR A 182 24.24 7.48 1.54
N ILE A 183 24.85 6.29 1.43
CA ILE A 183 24.16 5.01 1.68
C ILE A 183 23.79 4.87 3.17
N LYS A 184 24.65 5.33 4.09
CA LYS A 184 24.32 5.38 5.53
C LYS A 184 23.16 6.31 5.82
N SER A 185 23.14 7.50 5.21
CA SER A 185 22.04 8.45 5.34
C SER A 185 20.74 7.85 4.83
N LEU A 186 20.76 7.21 3.66
CA LEU A 186 19.60 6.49 3.12
C LEU A 186 19.09 5.41 4.10
N LYS A 187 20.00 4.62 4.69
CA LYS A 187 19.61 3.62 5.69
C LYS A 187 18.91 4.26 6.89
N SER A 188 19.46 5.36 7.42
CA SER A 188 18.86 6.08 8.54
C SER A 188 17.46 6.58 8.22
N SER A 189 17.25 7.13 7.01
CA SER A 189 15.92 7.57 6.58
C SER A 189 14.92 6.42 6.48
N LEU A 190 15.34 5.26 5.96
CA LEU A 190 14.48 4.07 5.90
C LEU A 190 14.13 3.53 7.29
N GLU A 191 15.07 3.58 8.24
CA GLU A 191 14.82 3.18 9.64
C GLU A 191 13.79 4.12 10.30
N SER A 192 13.88 5.43 10.06
CA SER A 192 12.88 6.40 10.53
C SER A 192 11.52 6.20 9.86
N GLU A 193 11.48 5.94 8.55
CA GLU A 193 10.24 5.65 7.82
C GLU A 193 9.54 4.40 8.38
N LYS A 194 10.31 3.34 8.68
CA LYS A 194 9.78 2.13 9.31
C LYS A 194 9.15 2.42 10.68
N GLU A 195 9.79 3.27 11.48
CA GLU A 195 9.27 3.65 12.80
C GLU A 195 7.93 4.37 12.67
N LEU A 196 7.83 5.36 11.77
CA LEU A 196 6.58 6.08 11.49
C LEU A 196 5.46 5.15 11.02
N LEU A 197 5.75 4.24 10.09
CA LEU A 197 4.77 3.25 9.61
C LEU A 197 4.31 2.31 10.75
N SER A 198 5.21 1.97 11.66
CA SER A 198 4.90 1.10 12.81
C SER A 198 4.02 1.82 13.83
N GLU A 199 4.29 3.10 14.10
CA GLU A 199 3.45 3.94 14.94
C GLU A 199 2.04 4.11 14.35
N GLU A 200 1.93 4.41 13.06
CA GLU A 200 0.65 4.56 12.37
C GLU A 200 -0.17 3.26 12.41
N LYS A 201 0.50 2.12 12.25
CA LYS A 201 -0.14 0.80 12.40
C LYS A 201 -0.68 0.60 13.80
N GLU A 202 0.12 0.90 14.83
CA GLU A 202 -0.30 0.75 16.22
C GLU A 202 -1.49 1.67 16.56
N ASP A 203 -1.47 2.92 16.07
CA ASP A 203 -2.60 3.85 16.19
C ASP A 203 -3.87 3.31 15.55
N THR A 204 -3.75 2.74 14.36
CA THR A 204 -4.88 2.16 13.65
C THR A 204 -5.44 0.93 14.40
N GLU A 205 -4.57 0.09 14.96
CA GLU A 205 -4.98 -1.04 15.82
C GLU A 205 -5.68 -0.57 17.10
N ARG A 206 -5.22 0.52 17.72
CA ARG A 206 -5.92 1.16 18.85
C ARG A 206 -7.30 1.66 18.45
N MET A 207 -7.43 2.29 17.29
CA MET A 207 -8.71 2.76 16.76
C MET A 207 -9.70 1.61 16.56
N VAL A 208 -9.26 0.48 15.99
CA VAL A 208 -10.09 -0.73 15.83
C VAL A 208 -10.60 -1.25 17.17
N LYS A 209 -9.76 -1.26 18.21
CA LYS A 209 -10.17 -1.66 19.57
C LYS A 209 -11.28 -0.74 20.11
N ILE A 210 -11.14 0.57 19.94
CA ILE A 210 -12.15 1.56 20.37
C ILE A 210 -13.48 1.35 19.62
N GLN A 211 -13.44 1.24 18.29
CA GLN A 211 -14.63 1.01 17.46
C GLN A 211 -15.34 -0.29 17.84
N THR A 212 -14.58 -1.34 18.16
CA THR A 212 -15.11 -2.63 18.61
C THR A 212 -15.87 -2.49 19.94
N LEU A 213 -15.36 -1.71 20.89
CA LEU A 213 -16.03 -1.43 22.16
C LEU A 213 -17.34 -0.64 21.94
N GLN A 214 -17.31 0.39 21.10
CA GLN A 214 -18.50 1.18 20.73
C GLN A 214 -19.59 0.30 20.07
N LYS A 215 -19.17 -0.66 19.23
CA LYS A 215 -20.09 -1.63 18.61
C LYS A 215 -20.75 -2.51 19.66
N GLN A 216 -20.00 -3.03 20.62
CA GLN A 216 -20.52 -3.85 21.70
C GLN A 216 -21.54 -3.09 22.57
N GLU A 217 -21.25 -1.83 22.90
CA GLU A 217 -22.16 -0.97 23.66
C GLU A 217 -23.47 -0.70 22.90
N SER A 218 -23.37 -0.38 21.61
CA SER A 218 -24.52 -0.17 20.73
C SER A 218 -25.39 -1.43 20.63
N ALA A 219 -24.76 -2.61 20.55
CA ALA A 219 -25.44 -3.90 20.51
C ALA A 219 -26.18 -4.21 21.83
N LYS A 220 -25.57 -3.90 22.99
CA LYS A 220 -26.23 -4.04 24.31
C LYS A 220 -27.46 -3.13 24.41
N THR A 221 -27.32 -1.86 24.03
CA THR A 221 -28.42 -0.87 24.06
C THR A 221 -29.58 -1.31 23.17
N LYS A 222 -29.28 -1.82 21.97
CA LYS A 222 -30.29 -2.34 21.05
C LYS A 222 -31.07 -3.50 21.65
N LYS A 223 -30.40 -4.44 22.34
CA LYS A 223 -31.06 -5.59 22.99
C LYS A 223 -32.04 -5.12 24.07
N ILE A 224 -31.64 -4.17 24.92
CA ILE A 224 -32.51 -3.61 25.97
C ILE A 224 -33.78 -3.00 25.36
N LYS A 225 -33.63 -2.19 24.31
CA LYS A 225 -34.76 -1.53 23.62
C LYS A 225 -35.67 -2.46 22.84
N ASN A 226 -35.25 -3.67 22.53
CA ASN A 226 -36.11 -4.69 21.93
C ASN A 226 -36.98 -5.42 22.96
N ILE A 227 -36.67 -5.31 24.26
CA ILE A 227 -37.35 -6.01 25.35
C ILE A 227 -38.33 -5.08 26.11
N SER A 228 -38.08 -3.76 26.08
CA SER A 228 -39.00 -2.72 26.59
C SER A 228 -40.08 -2.35 25.58
#